data_AF-A0A402AJF9-F1
#
_entry.id   AF-A0A402AJF9-F1
#
_cell.length_a   1.000
_cell.length_b   1.000
_cell.length_c   1.000
_cell.angle_alpha   90.00
_cell.angle_beta   90.00
_cell.angle_gamma   90.00
#
_symmetry.space_group_name_H-M   'P 1'
#
loop_
_entity.id
_entity.type
_entity.pdbx_description
1 polymer ?
#
loop_
_entity_poly.entity_id
_entity_poly.type
_entity_poly.pdbx_seq_one_letter_code
_entity_poly.pdbx_strand_id
1 'polypeptide(L)'
;MFTSRLALFACYVIIGALLLEPLRTYAMTGQSSTSLLERENIPVASIAVFISHSTNTCSVTMRVHANGIVTVLLCKTSLIRQIPRVLATNFFQDVANAEPLIDLPKPLGCIKSASFGTTITIVFAGETSPDVSCSHDQLGQKLYQDVLAIKVALQLPYGSYNMYEHHSMLDSEKSGKSPNSCDILND
;
A
#
# COMPACT_ATOMS: atom_id res chain seq x y z
N MET A 1 21.67 -51.35 41.96
CA MET A 1 23.05 -50.80 41.87
C MET A 1 23.03 -49.74 40.78
N PHE A 2 22.58 -48.51 41.08
CA PHE A 2 23.32 -47.34 41.61
C PHE A 2 24.07 -46.54 40.53
N THR A 3 23.51 -45.36 40.21
CA THR A 3 24.13 -44.07 39.84
C THR A 3 24.97 -44.02 38.54
N SER A 4 24.82 -43.06 37.63
CA SER A 4 25.00 -41.65 37.94
C SER A 4 24.45 -40.73 36.84
N ARG A 5 23.40 -39.96 37.19
CA ARG A 5 23.03 -38.70 36.54
C ARG A 5 23.83 -37.61 37.25
N LEU A 6 24.90 -37.08 36.67
CA LEU A 6 25.65 -35.96 37.23
C LEU A 6 26.51 -35.28 36.15
N ALA A 7 25.85 -34.54 35.25
CA ALA A 7 26.52 -33.59 34.36
C ALA A 7 25.61 -32.39 34.04
N LEU A 8 24.79 -31.97 35.02
CA LEU A 8 23.81 -30.87 34.87
C LEU A 8 23.80 -29.92 36.09
N PHE A 9 24.93 -29.61 36.73
CA PHE A 9 24.91 -28.67 37.87
C PHE A 9 26.19 -27.83 38.07
N ALA A 10 26.87 -27.43 36.99
CA ALA A 10 28.10 -26.63 37.09
C ALA A 10 28.07 -25.29 36.33
N CYS A 11 26.89 -24.70 36.09
CA CYS A 11 26.81 -23.32 35.58
C CYS A 11 25.73 -22.47 36.27
N TYR A 12 25.27 -22.88 37.46
CA TYR A 12 24.32 -22.14 38.29
C TYR A 12 24.96 -21.46 39.52
N VAL A 13 26.29 -21.48 39.65
CA VAL A 13 27.03 -20.84 40.77
C VAL A 13 27.75 -19.57 40.29
N ILE A 14 27.10 -18.77 39.45
CA ILE A 14 27.44 -17.35 39.24
C ILE A 14 26.16 -16.52 39.40
N ILE A 15 25.36 -16.89 40.39
CA ILE A 15 24.26 -16.07 40.91
C ILE A 15 24.45 -16.08 42.42
N GLY A 16 24.93 -14.97 42.98
CA GLY A 16 24.89 -14.74 44.42
C GLY A 16 26.23 -14.59 45.12
N ALA A 17 26.94 -13.49 44.82
CA ALA A 17 27.77 -12.84 45.83
C ALA A 17 27.96 -11.36 45.50
N LEU A 18 27.17 -10.53 46.19
CA LEU A 18 27.57 -9.26 46.80
C LEU A 18 27.84 -8.07 45.83
N LEU A 19 26.89 -7.17 45.59
CA LEU A 19 26.33 -6.17 46.52
C LEU A 19 27.40 -5.36 47.25
N LEU A 20 27.66 -4.14 46.77
CA LEU A 20 27.75 -2.90 47.57
C LEU A 20 28.34 -1.79 46.69
N GLU A 21 27.52 -1.03 45.97
CA GLU A 21 27.87 0.34 45.58
C GLU A 21 26.63 1.26 45.58
N PRO A 22 26.80 2.55 45.92
CA PRO A 22 25.81 3.36 46.63
C PRO A 22 24.71 3.92 45.73
N LEU A 23 23.54 4.12 46.34
CA LEU A 23 22.44 4.90 45.80
C LEU A 23 22.93 6.30 45.39
N ARG A 24 23.26 6.49 44.12
CA ARG A 24 23.32 7.83 43.52
C ARG A 24 21.89 8.31 43.36
N THR A 25 21.48 9.15 44.31
CA THR A 25 20.43 10.15 44.14
C THR A 25 20.78 11.03 42.94
N TYR A 26 20.25 10.67 41.77
CA TYR A 26 20.17 11.61 40.66
C TYR A 26 18.94 12.47 40.86
N ALA A 27 19.18 13.74 41.13
CA ALA A 27 18.18 14.78 41.18
C ALA A 27 17.34 14.73 39.89
N MET A 28 16.02 14.66 40.04
CA MET A 28 15.09 14.95 38.96
C MET A 28 15.22 16.43 38.62
N THR A 29 16.04 16.74 37.63
CA THR A 29 15.87 17.98 36.87
C THR A 29 14.62 17.79 36.03
N GLY A 30 13.53 18.41 36.46
CA GLY A 30 12.34 18.62 35.65
C GLY A 30 12.72 19.38 34.39
N GLN A 31 13.00 18.65 33.33
CA GLN A 31 13.13 19.19 31.99
C GLN A 31 11.72 19.30 31.43
N SER A 32 11.09 20.43 31.73
CA SER A 32 10.08 21.02 30.83
C SER A 32 10.77 21.31 29.51
N SER A 33 11.01 20.27 28.72
CA SER A 33 11.35 20.37 27.32
C SER A 33 10.06 20.70 26.61
N THR A 34 9.76 22.00 26.53
CA THR A 34 8.92 22.55 25.47
C THR A 34 9.48 22.03 24.15
N SER A 35 8.88 20.98 23.60
CA SER A 35 9.15 20.52 22.25
C SER A 35 8.52 21.50 21.26
N LEU A 36 9.04 22.72 21.23
CA LEU A 36 9.05 23.53 20.02
C LEU A 36 10.10 22.88 19.12
N LEU A 37 9.72 21.75 18.52
CA LEU A 37 10.37 21.27 17.32
C LEU A 37 10.07 22.31 16.23
N GLU A 38 10.96 23.31 16.17
CA GLU A 38 11.43 23.86 14.92
C GLU A 38 11.63 22.67 13.97
N ARG A 39 10.61 22.45 13.15
CA ARG A 39 10.52 21.39 12.16
C ARG A 39 11.60 21.67 11.14
N GLU A 40 12.79 21.14 11.38
CA GLU A 40 13.86 21.10 10.41
C GLU A 40 13.24 20.58 9.11
N ASN A 41 13.25 21.43 8.09
CA ASN A 41 12.58 21.22 6.80
C ASN A 41 13.39 20.22 5.97
N ILE A 42 13.73 19.07 6.58
CA ILE A 42 14.36 17.96 5.91
C ILE A 42 13.33 17.50 4.87
N PRO A 43 13.67 17.51 3.58
CA PRO A 43 12.77 17.03 2.55
C PRO A 43 12.51 15.56 2.81
N VAL A 44 11.34 15.26 3.42
CA VAL A 44 10.90 13.89 3.63
C VAL A 44 10.69 13.31 2.24
N ALA A 45 11.46 12.26 1.92
CA ALA A 45 11.34 11.54 0.65
C ALA A 45 9.86 11.28 0.34
N SER A 46 9.46 11.61 -0.89
CA SER A 46 8.08 11.53 -1.34
C SER A 46 8.00 10.90 -2.71
N ILE A 47 7.04 10.00 -2.89
CA ILE A 47 6.70 9.41 -4.20
C ILE A 47 5.45 10.12 -4.69
N ALA A 48 5.46 10.58 -5.94
CA ALA A 48 4.27 11.11 -6.58
C ALA A 48 3.59 10.03 -7.43
N VAL A 49 2.27 9.95 -7.36
CA VAL A 49 1.44 9.05 -8.15
C VAL A 49 0.43 9.89 -8.92
N PHE A 50 0.38 9.69 -10.23
CA PHE A 50 -0.58 10.35 -11.10
C PHE A 50 -1.55 9.32 -11.64
N ILE A 51 -2.83 9.55 -11.39
CA ILE A 51 -3.92 8.72 -11.88
C ILE A 51 -4.75 9.56 -12.83
N SER A 52 -4.68 9.25 -14.12
CA SER A 52 -5.61 9.78 -15.10
C SER A 52 -6.91 8.96 -15.08
N HIS A 53 -8.01 9.60 -15.41
CA HIS A 53 -9.28 8.92 -15.58
C HIS A 53 -9.92 9.33 -16.91
N SER A 54 -10.98 8.62 -17.29
CA SER A 54 -11.87 8.92 -18.42
C SER A 54 -12.23 10.40 -18.52
N THR A 55 -12.59 10.87 -19.72
CA THR A 55 -12.94 12.26 -20.06
C THR A 55 -13.95 12.96 -19.14
N ASN A 56 -14.71 12.21 -18.33
CA ASN A 56 -15.68 12.76 -17.38
C ASN A 56 -15.33 12.54 -15.90
N THR A 57 -14.12 12.06 -15.59
CA THR A 57 -13.72 11.74 -14.21
C THR A 57 -12.51 12.58 -13.81
N CYS A 58 -12.53 13.08 -12.56
CA CYS A 58 -11.43 13.83 -12.00
C CYS A 58 -10.13 13.04 -11.96
N SER A 59 -9.01 13.64 -12.38
CA SER A 59 -7.69 13.10 -12.11
C SER A 59 -7.37 13.15 -10.62
N VAL A 60 -6.49 12.23 -10.20
CA VAL A 60 -5.96 12.18 -8.84
C VAL A 60 -4.45 12.29 -8.92
N THR A 61 -3.87 13.24 -8.19
CA THR A 61 -2.44 13.25 -7.90
C THR A 61 -2.25 12.98 -6.42
N MET A 62 -1.43 12.00 -6.07
CA MET A 62 -1.08 11.69 -4.69
C MET A 62 0.41 11.93 -4.50
N ARG A 63 0.78 12.56 -3.39
CA ARG A 63 2.16 12.63 -2.92
C ARG A 63 2.24 11.86 -1.60
N VAL A 64 2.86 10.68 -1.64
CA VAL A 64 2.99 9.76 -0.52
C VAL A 64 4.33 10.00 0.14
N HIS A 65 4.33 10.32 1.43
CA HIS A 65 5.54 10.49 2.23
C HIS A 65 5.86 9.20 2.98
N ALA A 66 7.15 8.95 3.26
CA ALA A 66 7.60 7.74 3.96
C ALA A 66 7.02 7.57 5.38
N ASN A 67 6.52 8.65 6.00
CA ASN A 67 5.84 8.61 7.30
C ASN A 67 4.34 8.25 7.20
N GLY A 68 3.82 8.00 6.00
CA GLY A 68 2.41 7.67 5.75
C GLY A 68 1.48 8.89 5.63
N ILE A 69 2.01 10.11 5.64
CA ILE A 69 1.22 11.28 5.23
C ILE A 69 1.04 11.23 3.71
N VAL A 70 -0.18 11.44 3.24
CA VAL A 70 -0.49 11.55 1.81
C VAL A 70 -1.18 12.88 1.55
N THR A 71 -0.62 13.67 0.62
CA THR A 71 -1.29 14.84 0.05
C THR A 71 -1.98 14.43 -1.24
N VAL A 72 -3.29 14.61 -1.32
CA VAL A 72 -4.10 14.24 -2.47
C VAL A 72 -4.65 15.49 -3.12
N LEU A 73 -4.40 15.67 -4.41
CA LEU A 73 -5.08 16.63 -5.26
C LEU A 73 -6.10 15.86 -6.11
N LEU A 74 -7.38 16.01 -5.76
CA LEU A 74 -8.52 15.43 -6.48
C LEU A 74 -9.20 16.56 -7.27
N CYS A 75 -9.04 16.54 -8.60
CA CYS A 75 -9.37 17.66 -9.49
C CYS A 75 -8.86 19.03 -9.01
N LYS A 76 -9.68 19.80 -8.27
CA LYS A 76 -9.31 21.14 -7.75
C LYS A 76 -9.24 21.21 -6.22
N THR A 77 -9.49 20.09 -5.55
CA THR A 77 -9.53 20.00 -4.09
C THR A 77 -8.27 19.32 -3.59
N SER A 78 -7.56 19.97 -2.68
CA SER A 78 -6.42 19.38 -1.98
C SER A 78 -6.85 18.91 -0.59
N LEU A 79 -6.43 17.71 -0.21
CA LEU A 79 -6.65 17.15 1.11
C LEU A 79 -5.42 16.39 1.59
N ILE A 80 -5.20 16.41 2.90
CA ILE A 80 -4.14 15.66 3.57
C ILE A 80 -4.79 14.54 4.37
N ARG A 81 -4.23 13.34 4.26
CA ARG A 81 -4.68 12.13 4.93
C ARG A 81 -3.49 11.34 5.45
N GLN A 82 -3.76 10.46 6.40
CA GLN A 82 -2.79 9.53 6.96
C GLN A 82 -3.18 8.12 6.53
N ILE A 83 -2.21 7.35 6.01
CA ILE A 83 -2.33 5.92 5.77
C ILE A 83 -1.50 5.14 6.80
N PRO A 84 -1.74 3.82 6.98
CA PRO A 84 -0.89 2.99 7.83
C PRO A 84 0.58 3.09 7.40
N ARG A 85 1.49 3.29 8.36
CA ARG A 85 2.93 3.43 8.08
C ARG A 85 3.53 2.22 7.38
N VAL A 86 3.03 1.02 7.70
CA VAL A 86 3.44 -0.23 7.04
C VAL A 86 3.13 -0.18 5.54
N LEU A 87 1.97 0.33 5.14
CA LEU A 87 1.59 0.46 3.73
C LEU A 87 2.52 1.44 2.99
N ALA A 88 2.81 2.59 3.59
CA ALA A 88 3.77 3.54 3.01
C ALA A 88 5.18 2.92 2.90
N THR A 89 5.63 2.19 3.93
CA THR A 89 6.96 1.56 3.95
C THR A 89 7.08 0.52 2.82
N ASN A 90 6.07 -0.34 2.67
CA ASN A 90 6.04 -1.35 1.61
C ASN A 90 6.06 -0.70 0.23
N PHE A 91 5.24 0.34 0.01
CA PHE A 91 5.21 1.06 -1.25
C PHE A 91 6.56 1.70 -1.61
N PHE A 92 7.25 2.31 -0.65
CA PHE A 92 8.59 2.85 -0.86
C PHE A 92 9.62 1.76 -1.16
N GLN A 93 9.53 0.62 -0.47
CA GLN A 93 10.42 -0.51 -0.72
C GLN A 93 10.21 -1.10 -2.11
N ASP A 94 8.97 -1.28 -2.54
CA ASP A 94 8.66 -1.82 -3.86
C ASP A 94 9.02 -0.83 -4.98
N VAL A 95 8.91 0.49 -4.77
CA VAL A 95 9.45 1.50 -5.70
C VAL A 95 10.97 1.43 -5.80
N ALA A 96 11.69 1.34 -4.67
CA ALA A 96 13.15 1.20 -4.69
C ALA A 96 13.61 -0.10 -5.38
N ASN A 97 12.86 -1.20 -5.21
CA ASN A 97 13.14 -2.47 -5.89
C ASN A 97 12.86 -2.43 -7.40
N ALA A 98 12.06 -1.46 -7.85
CA ALA A 98 11.68 -1.28 -9.24
C ALA A 98 12.54 -0.22 -9.97
N GLU A 99 13.53 0.37 -9.31
CA GLU A 99 14.45 1.31 -9.94
C GLU A 99 15.41 0.59 -10.93
N PRO A 100 15.73 1.23 -12.06
CA PRO A 100 15.21 2.52 -12.50
C PRO A 100 13.78 2.39 -13.06
N LEU A 101 12.88 3.29 -12.66
CA LEU A 101 11.45 3.23 -13.00
C LEU A 101 11.20 3.35 -14.50
N ILE A 102 12.09 4.02 -15.22
CA ILE A 102 12.01 4.22 -16.67
C ILE A 102 12.23 2.91 -17.44
N ASP A 103 12.92 1.94 -16.85
CA ASP A 103 13.24 0.65 -17.47
C ASP A 103 12.19 -0.43 -17.19
N LEU A 104 11.15 -0.10 -16.41
CA LEU A 104 10.02 -1.01 -16.24
C LEU A 104 9.43 -1.38 -17.61
N PRO A 105 9.09 -2.66 -17.83
CA PRO A 105 8.56 -3.12 -19.10
C PRO A 105 7.36 -2.28 -19.56
N LYS A 106 7.50 -1.67 -20.74
CA LYS A 106 6.39 -0.96 -21.36
C LYS A 106 5.32 -1.96 -21.76
N PRO A 107 4.04 -1.61 -21.60
CA PRO A 107 2.97 -2.55 -21.88
C PRO A 107 2.91 -2.87 -23.38
N LEU A 108 3.15 -4.12 -23.73
CA LEU A 108 2.91 -4.65 -25.06
C LEU A 108 1.44 -5.10 -25.15
N GLY A 109 0.63 -4.38 -25.94
CA GLY A 109 -0.76 -4.77 -26.17
C GLY A 109 -1.77 -4.30 -25.12
N CYS A 110 -1.38 -3.43 -24.17
CA CYS A 110 -2.37 -2.76 -23.31
C CYS A 110 -3.07 -1.64 -24.10
N ILE A 111 -4.11 -2.00 -24.84
CA ILE A 111 -4.95 -1.05 -25.56
C ILE A 111 -5.99 -0.52 -24.59
N LYS A 112 -5.86 0.75 -24.21
CA LYS A 112 -6.87 1.49 -23.47
C LYS A 112 -7.67 2.37 -24.42
N SER A 113 -8.98 2.41 -24.24
CA SER A 113 -9.81 3.40 -24.95
C SER A 113 -9.38 4.80 -24.56
N ALA A 114 -9.16 5.67 -25.54
CA ALA A 114 -8.79 7.07 -25.31
C ALA A 114 -9.81 7.80 -24.40
N SER A 115 -11.08 7.37 -24.41
CA SER A 115 -12.15 8.00 -23.64
C SER A 115 -12.39 7.38 -22.27
N PHE A 116 -11.94 6.14 -22.04
CA PHE A 116 -12.29 5.38 -20.81
C PHE A 116 -11.09 4.79 -20.07
N GLY A 117 -9.88 4.91 -20.62
CA GLY A 117 -8.68 4.42 -19.98
C GLY A 117 -8.31 5.21 -18.73
N THR A 118 -7.92 4.49 -17.68
CA THR A 118 -7.19 5.05 -16.53
C THR A 118 -5.73 4.69 -16.68
N THR A 119 -4.84 5.66 -16.54
CA THR A 119 -3.38 5.45 -16.49
C THR A 119 -2.87 5.78 -15.12
N ILE A 120 -1.96 4.95 -14.60
CA ILE A 120 -1.30 5.16 -13.32
C ILE A 120 0.19 5.24 -13.57
N THR A 121 0.80 6.39 -13.27
CA THR A 121 2.25 6.56 -13.32
C THR A 121 2.80 6.95 -11.96
N ILE A 122 4.02 6.52 -11.69
CA ILE A 122 4.75 6.76 -10.44
C ILE A 122 5.99 7.59 -10.78
N VAL A 123 6.25 8.61 -9.96
CA VAL A 123 7.42 9.48 -10.07
C VAL A 123 8.20 9.44 -8.77
N PHE A 124 9.46 9.04 -8.87
CA PHE A 124 10.40 8.96 -7.77
C PHE A 124 11.82 9.21 -8.27
N ALA A 125 12.65 9.86 -7.45
CA ALA A 125 14.05 10.20 -7.79
C ALA A 125 14.25 10.92 -9.15
N GLY A 126 13.23 11.62 -9.67
CA GLY A 126 13.28 12.29 -10.98
C GLY A 126 12.91 11.39 -12.17
N GLU A 127 12.68 10.11 -11.94
CA GLU A 127 12.23 9.15 -12.95
C GLU A 127 10.71 9.02 -12.96
N THR A 128 10.15 8.66 -14.11
CA THR A 128 8.71 8.41 -14.29
C THR A 128 8.51 7.02 -14.86
N SER A 129 7.68 6.22 -14.20
CA SER A 129 7.34 4.88 -14.67
C SER A 129 6.48 4.92 -15.94
N PRO A 130 6.48 3.86 -16.76
CA PRO A 130 5.36 3.59 -17.66
C PRO A 130 4.06 3.38 -16.88
N ASP A 131 2.94 3.21 -17.59
CA ASP A 131 1.64 2.96 -16.98
C ASP A 131 1.62 1.61 -16.22
N VAL A 132 1.75 1.66 -14.90
CA VAL A 132 1.84 0.45 -14.07
C VAL A 132 0.52 -0.32 -14.04
N SER A 133 -0.61 0.32 -14.37
CA SER A 133 -1.89 -0.40 -14.50
C SER A 133 -1.99 -1.24 -15.78
N CYS A 134 -0.99 -1.18 -16.65
CA CYS A 134 -0.81 -2.06 -17.80
C CYS A 134 0.39 -3.01 -17.65
N SER A 135 1.07 -3.02 -16.50
CA SER A 135 2.27 -3.85 -16.35
C SER A 135 1.94 -5.35 -16.39
N HIS A 136 2.81 -6.11 -17.05
CA HIS A 136 2.74 -7.58 -17.11
C HIS A 136 3.84 -8.25 -16.28
N ASP A 137 4.79 -7.47 -15.76
CA ASP A 137 5.88 -7.96 -14.93
C ASP A 137 5.53 -7.86 -13.44
N GLN A 138 6.23 -8.64 -12.62
CA GLN A 138 5.94 -8.75 -11.20
C GLN A 138 6.17 -7.42 -10.44
N LEU A 139 7.14 -6.60 -10.86
CA LEU A 139 7.47 -5.35 -10.18
C LEU A 139 6.38 -4.31 -10.44
N GLY A 140 6.03 -4.07 -11.71
CA GLY A 140 4.96 -3.13 -12.03
C GLY A 140 3.58 -3.56 -11.51
N GLN A 141 3.29 -4.87 -11.46
CA GLN A 141 2.07 -5.37 -10.81
C GLN A 141 2.03 -5.09 -9.31
N LYS A 142 3.15 -5.26 -8.58
CA LYS A 142 3.22 -4.89 -7.17
C LYS A 142 2.97 -3.40 -6.97
N LEU A 143 3.64 -2.55 -7.75
CA LEU A 143 3.44 -1.10 -7.71
C LEU A 143 1.98 -0.72 -7.97
N TYR A 144 1.33 -1.38 -8.92
CA TYR A 144 -0.10 -1.18 -9.17
C TYR A 144 -0.95 -1.56 -7.95
N GLN A 145 -0.70 -2.72 -7.32
CA GLN A 145 -1.43 -3.16 -6.13
C GLN A 145 -1.23 -2.21 -4.93
N ASP A 146 -0.02 -1.71 -4.72
CA ASP A 146 0.26 -0.74 -3.66
C ASP A 146 -0.54 0.55 -3.87
N VAL A 147 -0.57 1.07 -5.10
CA VAL A 147 -1.38 2.25 -5.43
C VAL A 147 -2.86 1.99 -5.15
N LEU A 148 -3.38 0.80 -5.49
CA LEU A 148 -4.77 0.44 -5.15
C LEU A 148 -5.00 0.39 -3.64
N ALA A 149 -4.10 -0.23 -2.87
CA ALA A 149 -4.20 -0.31 -1.42
C ALA A 149 -4.18 1.08 -0.77
N ILE A 150 -3.36 2.00 -1.28
CA ILE A 150 -3.32 3.39 -0.85
C ILE A 150 -4.66 4.08 -1.16
N LYS A 151 -5.21 3.91 -2.37
CA LYS A 151 -6.53 4.48 -2.73
C LYS A 151 -7.63 3.98 -1.80
N VAL A 152 -7.65 2.68 -1.48
CA VAL A 152 -8.61 2.09 -0.53
C VAL A 152 -8.46 2.71 0.85
N ALA A 153 -7.23 2.79 1.37
CA ALA A 153 -6.96 3.40 2.67
C ALA A 153 -7.38 4.88 2.75
N LEU A 154 -7.31 5.59 1.62
CA LEU A 154 -7.73 6.99 1.49
C LEU A 154 -9.22 7.18 1.19
N GLN A 155 -9.96 6.10 0.95
CA GLN A 155 -11.38 6.12 0.55
C GLN A 155 -11.62 6.97 -0.72
N LEU A 156 -10.65 6.96 -1.64
CA LEU A 156 -10.79 7.71 -2.89
C LEU A 156 -11.78 7.02 -3.82
N PRO A 157 -12.61 7.78 -4.56
CA PRO A 157 -13.55 7.19 -5.50
C PRO A 157 -12.78 6.39 -6.56
N TYR A 158 -13.26 5.19 -6.83
CA TYR A 158 -12.94 4.52 -8.07
C TYR A 158 -13.68 5.25 -9.18
N GLY A 159 -12.97 5.68 -10.22
CA GLY A 159 -13.57 6.38 -11.36
C GLY A 159 -14.81 5.63 -11.81
N SER A 160 -15.91 6.39 -11.95
CA SER A 160 -17.30 5.96 -12.09
C SER A 160 -17.49 4.57 -12.72
N TYR A 161 -17.41 3.53 -11.91
CA TYR A 161 -18.23 2.34 -12.07
C TYR A 161 -19.03 2.24 -10.79
N ASN A 162 -20.32 2.53 -10.91
CA ASN A 162 -21.32 2.19 -9.93
C ASN A 162 -21.14 0.70 -9.57
N MET A 163 -20.55 0.43 -8.41
CA MET A 163 -20.75 -0.83 -7.71
C MET A 163 -22.06 -0.72 -6.94
N TYR A 164 -23.17 -0.53 -7.67
CA TYR A 164 -24.49 -0.86 -7.15
C TYR A 164 -24.73 -2.33 -7.50
N GLU A 165 -25.05 -3.11 -6.46
CA GLU A 165 -25.68 -4.43 -6.50
C GLU A 165 -24.89 -5.60 -7.12
N HIS A 166 -24.14 -6.29 -6.27
CA HIS A 166 -24.14 -7.75 -6.30
C HIS A 166 -24.10 -8.34 -4.87
N HIS A 167 -24.99 -7.83 -4.01
CA HIS A 167 -25.51 -8.58 -2.89
C HIS A 167 -26.97 -8.87 -3.21
N SER A 168 -27.27 -10.10 -3.65
CA SER A 168 -28.59 -10.79 -3.66
C SER A 168 -28.74 -11.69 -4.89
N MET A 169 -27.97 -12.78 -4.97
CA MET A 169 -28.38 -14.00 -5.71
C MET A 169 -27.77 -15.23 -5.01
N LEU A 170 -28.15 -15.41 -3.75
CA LEU A 170 -28.36 -16.75 -3.22
C LEU A 170 -29.89 -16.89 -3.13
N ASP A 171 -30.38 -18.06 -3.48
CA ASP A 171 -31.80 -18.47 -3.54
C ASP A 171 -32.49 -18.29 -4.89
N SER A 172 -32.20 -19.21 -5.83
CA SER A 172 -33.25 -19.87 -6.63
C SER A 172 -32.67 -21.03 -7.45
N GLU A 173 -32.21 -22.08 -6.76
CA GLU A 173 -32.37 -23.43 -7.30
C GLU A 173 -33.84 -23.82 -7.15
N LYS A 174 -34.63 -23.60 -8.19
CA LYS A 174 -35.84 -24.40 -8.41
C LYS A 174 -36.03 -24.67 -9.90
N SER A 175 -35.44 -25.80 -10.30
CA SER A 175 -36.04 -26.85 -11.12
C SER A 175 -37.38 -26.49 -11.77
N GLY A 176 -37.41 -26.46 -13.11
CA GLY A 176 -38.67 -26.39 -13.82
C GLY A 176 -38.60 -26.08 -15.31
N LYS A 177 -38.33 -27.13 -16.11
CA LYS A 177 -39.03 -27.41 -17.38
C LYS A 177 -38.68 -26.55 -18.62
N SER A 178 -37.81 -27.14 -19.45
CA SER A 178 -37.79 -26.95 -20.92
C SER A 178 -39.12 -27.44 -21.52
N PRO A 179 -39.73 -26.72 -22.49
CA PRO A 179 -39.65 -27.20 -23.87
C PRO A 179 -39.74 -26.11 -24.97
N ASN A 180 -39.50 -26.57 -26.20
CA ASN A 180 -39.89 -26.03 -27.53
C ASN A 180 -38.73 -25.35 -28.29
N SER A 181 -38.08 -26.06 -29.22
CA SER A 181 -38.54 -26.49 -30.56
C SER A 181 -38.52 -25.32 -31.55
N CYS A 182 -37.42 -25.22 -32.29
CA CYS A 182 -37.33 -24.42 -33.50
C CYS A 182 -37.30 -25.39 -34.67
N ASP A 183 -38.47 -25.63 -35.27
CA ASP A 183 -38.57 -26.19 -36.61
C ASP A 183 -38.32 -25.08 -37.62
N ILE A 184 -37.30 -25.30 -38.46
CA ILE A 184 -37.00 -24.51 -39.65
C ILE A 184 -37.69 -25.23 -40.81
N LEU A 185 -38.68 -24.60 -41.44
CA LEU A 185 -39.21 -25.03 -42.74
C LEU A 185 -38.65 -24.10 -43.82
N ASN A 186 -37.77 -24.67 -44.64
CA ASN A 186 -37.47 -24.20 -45.99
C ASN A 186 -38.52 -24.81 -46.93
N ASP A 187 -39.28 -23.98 -47.63
CA ASP A 187 -39.48 -23.99 -49.09
C ASP A 187 -40.29 -22.75 -49.50
#